data_AF-A0A8T6QI66-F1
#
_entry.id   AF-A0A8T6QI66-F1
#
_cell.length_a   1.000
_cell.length_b   1.000
_cell.length_c   1.000
_cell.angle_alpha   90.00
_cell.angle_beta   90.00
_cell.angle_gamma   90.00
#
_symmetry.space_group_name_H-M   'P 1'
#
loop_
_entity.id
_entity.type
_entity.pdbx_description
1 polymer ?
#
loop_
_entity_poly.entity_id
_entity_poly.type
_entity_poly.pdbx_seq_one_letter_code
_entity_poly.pdbx_strand_id
1 'polypeptide(L)'
;MAPFLSPLSTKNEAQTVLSERSLKAEQRGMEIMDDMQYARLALFSGDTGAADKLINRAEDLLKSDDKTWETVVRKDKKTPQEGDVYIIINSSLMLSEDFTVTPEKQKAIDEANKKLDKG
;
A
#
# COMPACT_ATOMS: atom_id res chain seq x y z
N MET A 1 46.92 21.01 7.87
CA MET A 1 45.59 21.46 8.34
C MET A 1 44.60 21.12 7.24
N ALA A 2 44.00 19.93 7.31
CA ALA A 2 43.03 19.45 6.31
C ALA A 2 41.62 19.90 6.72
N PRO A 3 40.75 20.34 5.78
CA PRO A 3 39.42 20.80 6.13
C PRO A 3 38.52 19.59 6.46
N PHE A 4 37.81 19.70 7.59
CA PHE A 4 36.74 18.79 7.97
C PHE A 4 35.59 18.91 6.96
N LEU A 5 35.28 17.82 6.27
CA LEU A 5 34.05 17.69 5.48
C LEU A 5 32.88 17.41 6.44
N SER A 6 31.94 18.34 6.52
CA SER A 6 30.65 18.15 7.18
C SER A 6 29.87 17.02 6.50
N PRO A 7 29.22 16.09 7.23
CA PRO A 7 28.36 15.10 6.60
C PRO A 7 27.11 15.78 6.03
N LEU A 8 26.92 15.58 4.72
CA LEU A 8 25.75 15.96 3.95
C LEU A 8 24.50 15.37 4.63
N SER A 9 23.59 16.23 5.09
CA SER A 9 22.25 15.82 5.49
C SER A 9 21.48 15.41 4.24
N THR A 10 21.58 14.14 3.86
CA THR A 10 20.69 13.54 2.88
C THR A 10 19.33 13.42 3.55
N LYS A 11 18.52 14.47 3.47
CA LYS A 11 17.09 14.38 3.75
C LYS A 11 16.54 13.29 2.84
N ASN A 12 16.12 12.20 3.45
CA ASN A 12 15.68 11.00 2.78
C ASN A 12 14.36 11.32 2.05
N GLU A 13 14.43 11.64 0.76
CA GLU A 13 13.27 12.00 -0.07
C GLU A 13 12.18 10.91 -0.03
N ALA A 14 12.55 9.67 0.28
CA ALA A 14 11.63 8.55 0.48
C ALA A 14 10.67 8.75 1.69
N GLN A 15 11.06 9.50 2.72
CA GLN A 15 10.23 9.72 3.91
C GLN A 15 9.16 10.80 3.69
N THR A 16 9.43 11.79 2.83
CA THR A 16 8.49 12.90 2.58
C THR A 16 7.29 12.46 1.73
N VAL A 17 7.46 11.51 0.82
CA VAL A 17 6.40 11.08 -0.12
C VAL A 17 5.32 10.22 0.55
N LEU A 18 5.63 9.54 1.66
CA LEU A 18 4.68 8.66 2.35
C LEU A 18 3.77 9.38 3.35
N SER A 19 4.16 10.57 3.84
CA SER A 19 3.44 11.21 4.96
C SER A 19 2.17 11.97 4.58
N GLU A 20 2.00 12.40 3.31
CA GLU A 20 0.82 13.18 2.88
C GLU A 20 -0.18 12.37 2.04
N ARG A 21 0.24 11.24 1.46
CA ARG A 21 -0.71 10.23 0.96
C ARG A 21 -1.23 9.47 2.16
N SER A 22 -2.25 10.02 2.84
CA SER A 22 -3.21 9.21 3.60
C SER A 22 -3.36 7.88 2.85
N LEU A 23 -3.00 6.76 3.51
CA LEU A 23 -2.90 5.41 2.96
C LEU A 23 -4.28 4.91 2.54
N LYS A 24 -4.89 5.60 1.58
CA LYS A 24 -6.18 5.26 1.02
C LYS A 24 -5.89 4.16 0.01
N ALA A 25 -6.31 2.97 0.38
CA ALA A 25 -6.39 1.83 -0.50
C ALA A 25 -7.88 1.52 -0.72
N GLU A 26 -8.23 1.11 -1.93
CA GLU A 26 -9.56 0.61 -2.23
C GLU A 26 -9.69 -0.79 -1.66
N GLN A 27 -10.38 -0.92 -0.52
CA GLN A 27 -10.53 -2.19 0.18
C GLN A 27 -11.16 -3.27 -0.71
N ARG A 28 -12.15 -2.89 -1.55
CA ARG A 28 -12.80 -3.81 -2.48
C ARG A 28 -11.80 -4.45 -3.45
N GLY A 29 -10.74 -3.73 -3.81
CA GLY A 29 -9.69 -4.23 -4.68
C GLY A 29 -8.97 -5.45 -4.11
N MET A 30 -8.75 -5.52 -2.80
CA MET A 30 -8.19 -6.71 -2.16
C MET A 30 -9.20 -7.85 -2.09
N GLU A 31 -10.46 -7.57 -1.78
CA GLU A 31 -11.52 -8.58 -1.75
C GLU A 31 -11.69 -9.26 -3.12
N ILE A 32 -11.66 -8.48 -4.20
CA ILE A 32 -11.67 -8.98 -5.58
C ILE A 32 -10.48 -9.92 -5.84
N MET A 33 -9.26 -9.53 -5.43
CA MET A 33 -8.07 -10.35 -5.66
C MET A 33 -8.08 -11.64 -4.83
N ASP A 34 -8.59 -11.59 -3.59
CA ASP A 34 -8.78 -12.76 -2.74
C ASP A 34 -9.81 -13.72 -3.33
N ASP A 35 -10.95 -13.20 -3.81
CA ASP A 35 -11.98 -14.00 -4.48
C ASP A 35 -11.43 -14.70 -5.72
N MET A 36 -10.65 -14.00 -6.54
CA MET A 36 -10.00 -14.58 -7.71
C MET A 36 -8.99 -15.68 -7.33
N GLN A 37 -8.22 -15.48 -6.26
CA GLN A 37 -7.30 -16.48 -5.73
C GLN A 37 -8.04 -17.73 -5.24
N TYR A 38 -9.11 -17.56 -4.45
CA TYR A 38 -9.90 -18.67 -3.93
C TYR A 38 -10.70 -19.37 -5.03
N ALA A 39 -11.21 -18.64 -6.02
CA ALA A 39 -11.89 -19.23 -7.17
C ALA A 39 -10.94 -20.18 -7.91
N ARG A 40 -9.68 -19.75 -8.12
CA ARG A 40 -8.66 -20.61 -8.72
C ARG A 40 -8.40 -21.86 -7.89
N LEU A 41 -8.32 -21.76 -6.57
CA LEU A 41 -8.17 -22.93 -5.69
C LEU A 41 -9.38 -23.87 -5.79
N ALA A 42 -10.60 -23.32 -5.79
CA ALA A 42 -11.84 -24.09 -5.92
C ALA A 42 -11.92 -24.86 -7.24
N LEU A 43 -11.49 -24.25 -8.36
CA LEU A 43 -11.36 -24.94 -9.64
C LEU A 43 -10.43 -26.15 -9.54
N PHE A 44 -9.27 -26.02 -8.89
CA PHE A 44 -8.33 -27.13 -8.72
C PHE A 44 -8.79 -28.20 -7.73
N SER A 45 -9.68 -27.86 -6.80
CA SER A 45 -10.33 -28.85 -5.94
C SER A 45 -11.56 -29.51 -6.58
N GLY A 46 -11.92 -29.14 -7.82
CA GLY A 46 -13.08 -29.66 -8.52
C GLY A 46 -14.42 -29.06 -8.05
N ASP A 47 -14.39 -28.02 -7.21
CA ASP A 47 -15.58 -27.31 -6.75
C ASP A 47 -15.87 -26.11 -7.66
N THR A 48 -16.41 -26.40 -8.85
CA THR A 48 -16.76 -25.37 -9.83
C THR A 48 -17.90 -24.47 -9.35
N GLY A 49 -18.76 -24.96 -8.45
CA GLY A 49 -19.85 -24.17 -7.87
C GLY A 49 -19.33 -23.09 -6.91
N ALA A 50 -18.33 -23.40 -6.09
CA ALA A 50 -17.66 -22.39 -5.26
C ALA A 50 -16.87 -21.39 -6.12
N ALA A 51 -16.18 -21.86 -7.16
CA ALA A 51 -15.45 -20.99 -8.08
C ALA A 51 -16.36 -19.95 -8.76
N ASP A 52 -17.50 -20.40 -9.28
CA ASP A 52 -18.48 -19.52 -9.94
C ASP A 52 -18.98 -18.42 -9.00
N LYS A 53 -19.34 -18.77 -7.76
CA LYS A 53 -19.79 -17.80 -6.74
C LYS A 53 -18.73 -16.73 -6.44
N LEU A 54 -17.47 -17.13 -6.32
CA LEU A 54 -16.37 -16.21 -6.01
C LEU A 54 -16.09 -15.27 -7.19
N ILE A 55 -16.10 -15.79 -8.42
CA ILE A 55 -15.91 -14.97 -9.63
C ILE A 55 -17.05 -13.96 -9.78
N ASN A 56 -18.30 -14.39 -9.58
CA ASN A 56 -19.46 -13.49 -9.67
C ASN A 56 -19.40 -12.40 -8.59
N ARG A 57 -18.98 -12.73 -7.36
CA ARG A 57 -18.77 -11.73 -6.31
C ARG A 57 -17.69 -10.72 -6.68
N ALA A 58 -16.56 -11.18 -7.22
CA ALA A 58 -15.48 -10.31 -7.69
C ALA A 58 -15.95 -9.37 -8.81
N GLU A 59 -16.76 -9.88 -9.75
CA GLU A 59 -17.34 -9.09 -10.83
C GLU A 59 -18.30 -8.02 -10.31
N ASP A 60 -19.18 -8.37 -9.37
CA ASP A 60 -20.12 -7.43 -8.74
C ASP A 60 -19.38 -6.31 -8.00
N LEU A 61 -18.32 -6.63 -7.25
CA LEU A 61 -17.48 -5.65 -6.57
C LEU A 61 -16.77 -4.71 -7.56
N LEU A 62 -16.26 -5.25 -8.67
CA LEU A 62 -15.57 -4.49 -9.70
C LEU A 62 -16.51 -3.55 -10.46
N LYS A 63 -17.75 -3.98 -10.70
CA LYS A 63 -18.79 -3.22 -11.44
C LYS A 63 -19.63 -2.31 -10.57
N SER A 64 -19.36 -2.25 -9.28
CA SER A 64 -20.07 -1.39 -8.34
C SER A 64 -20.04 0.08 -8.80
N ASP A 65 -21.18 0.77 -8.70
CA ASP A 65 -21.31 2.20 -9.04
C ASP A 65 -20.54 3.13 -8.07
N ASP A 66 -19.98 2.59 -6.98
CA ASP A 66 -19.19 3.37 -6.03
C ASP A 66 -17.82 3.79 -6.60
N LYS A 67 -17.65 5.11 -6.75
CA LYS A 67 -16.48 5.79 -7.32
C LYS A 67 -15.38 6.13 -6.33
N THR A 68 -15.44 5.63 -5.10
CA THR A 68 -14.37 5.83 -4.08
C THR A 68 -12.97 5.47 -4.60
N TRP A 69 -12.87 4.51 -5.52
CA TRP A 69 -11.63 4.09 -6.18
C TRP A 69 -10.91 5.21 -6.96
N GLU A 70 -11.63 6.23 -7.46
CA GLU A 70 -11.04 7.35 -8.20
C GLU A 70 -10.03 8.13 -7.34
N THR A 71 -10.22 8.12 -6.01
CA THR A 71 -9.36 8.83 -5.05
C THR A 71 -8.00 8.16 -4.84
N VAL A 72 -7.85 6.90 -5.24
CA VAL A 72 -6.66 6.07 -5.01
C VAL A 72 -5.98 5.61 -6.30
N VAL A 73 -6.28 6.28 -7.42
CA VAL A 73 -5.63 6.04 -8.72
C VAL A 73 -4.16 6.47 -8.68
N ARG A 74 -3.27 5.60 -9.15
CA ARG A 74 -1.83 5.86 -9.36
C ARG A 74 -1.58 6.67 -10.62
N LYS A 75 -1.78 7.99 -10.53
CA LYS A 75 -1.57 8.95 -11.62
C LYS A 75 -0.11 8.98 -12.14
N ASP A 76 0.84 8.53 -11.32
CA ASP A 76 2.26 8.46 -11.64
C ASP A 76 2.65 7.22 -12.48
N LYS A 77 1.71 6.33 -12.81
CA LYS A 77 2.00 5.06 -13.51
C LYS A 77 1.10 4.85 -14.72
N LYS A 78 1.72 4.70 -15.89
CA LYS A 78 1.01 4.36 -17.14
C LYS A 78 0.65 2.87 -17.18
N THR A 79 -0.58 2.57 -17.57
CA THR A 79 -1.09 1.22 -17.81
C THR A 79 -0.74 0.73 -19.21
N PRO A 80 -0.64 -0.60 -19.44
CA PRO A 80 -0.41 -1.16 -20.77
C PRO A 80 -1.59 -0.96 -21.72
N GLN A 81 -2.82 -0.90 -21.20
CA GLN A 81 -4.04 -0.71 -22.00
C GLN A 81 -4.49 0.75 -21.97
N GLU A 82 -4.84 1.29 -23.13
CA GLU A 82 -5.35 2.66 -23.23
C GLU A 82 -6.71 2.79 -22.51
N GLY A 83 -6.87 3.84 -21.71
CA GLY A 83 -8.07 4.07 -20.91
C GLY A 83 -8.10 3.35 -19.55
N ASP A 84 -7.11 2.50 -19.25
CA ASP A 84 -7.02 1.76 -17.97
C ASP A 84 -6.22 2.55 -16.91
N VAL A 85 -6.42 2.23 -15.63
CA VAL A 85 -5.75 2.86 -14.50
C VAL A 85 -5.26 1.84 -13.47
N TYR A 86 -4.12 2.13 -12.83
CA TYR A 86 -3.70 1.39 -11.64
C TYR A 86 -4.39 1.96 -10.39
N ILE A 87 -5.06 1.11 -9.63
CA ILE A 87 -5.72 1.43 -8.37
C ILE A 87 -4.86 0.89 -7.21
N ILE A 88 -4.63 1.69 -6.17
CA ILE A 88 -3.99 1.19 -4.95
C ILE A 88 -5.01 0.34 -4.19
N ILE A 89 -4.82 -0.97 -4.18
CA ILE A 89 -5.72 -1.91 -3.48
C ILE A 89 -5.20 -2.30 -2.09
N ASN A 90 -3.88 -2.19 -1.87
CA ASN A 90 -3.24 -2.53 -0.61
C ASN A 90 -2.02 -1.64 -0.36
N SER A 91 -1.62 -1.53 0.90
CA SER A 91 -0.39 -0.86 1.32
C SER A 91 0.23 -1.56 2.52
N SER A 92 1.56 -1.65 2.53
CA SER A 92 2.34 -2.24 3.62
C SER A 92 3.53 -1.35 3.95
N LEU A 93 3.90 -1.28 5.23
CA LEU A 93 5.09 -0.55 5.68
C LEU A 93 6.31 -1.46 5.62
N MET A 94 7.38 -0.97 4.99
CA MET A 94 8.72 -1.57 5.08
C MET A 94 9.58 -0.69 5.98
N LEU A 95 10.07 -1.26 7.09
CA LEU A 95 10.97 -0.59 8.03
C LEU A 95 12.37 -1.18 7.91
N SER A 96 13.39 -0.32 7.86
CA SER A 96 14.78 -0.71 7.94
C SER A 96 15.43 0.04 9.10
N GLU A 97 15.96 -0.70 10.06
CA GLU A 97 16.68 -0.19 11.21
C GLU A 97 17.85 -1.12 11.58
N ASP A 98 18.78 -0.62 12.40
CA ASP A 98 19.94 -1.36 12.88
C ASP A 98 19.66 -2.23 14.12
N PHE A 99 18.40 -2.24 14.60
CA PHE A 99 17.93 -2.94 15.81
C PHE A 99 18.77 -2.72 17.08
N THR A 100 19.58 -1.65 17.10
CA THR A 100 20.43 -1.31 18.25
C THR A 100 19.75 -0.24 19.09
N VAL A 101 19.73 -0.45 20.41
CA VAL A 101 19.11 0.50 21.34
C VAL A 101 20.15 1.54 21.74
N THR A 102 19.85 2.81 21.47
CA THR A 102 20.63 3.96 21.94
C THR A 102 19.71 5.00 22.58
N PRO A 103 20.19 5.80 23.55
CA PRO A 103 19.39 6.89 24.12
C PRO A 103 18.87 7.87 23.07
N GLU A 104 19.65 8.14 22.02
CA GLU A 104 19.27 9.02 20.92
C GLU A 104 18.11 8.43 20.12
N LYS A 105 18.16 7.12 19.82
CA LYS A 105 17.09 6.42 19.09
C LYS A 105 15.81 6.35 19.92
N GLN A 106 15.91 6.11 21.22
CA GLN A 106 14.75 6.11 22.12
C GLN A 106 14.08 7.49 22.13
N LYS A 107 14.87 8.57 22.26
CA LYS A 107 14.33 9.94 22.21
C LYS A 107 13.64 10.23 20.87
N ALA A 108 14.23 9.81 19.75
CA ALA A 108 13.62 9.98 18.43
C ALA A 108 12.30 9.20 18.28
N ILE A 109 12.23 7.98 18.82
CA ILE A 109 11.00 7.17 18.87
C ILE A 109 9.93 7.86 19.73
N ASP A 110 10.28 8.37 20.91
CA ASP A 110 9.33 9.06 21.79
C ASP A 110 8.77 10.34 21.14
N GLU A 111 9.62 11.09 20.42
CA GLU A 111 9.21 12.25 19.65
C GLU A 111 8.33 11.87 18.44
N ALA A 112 8.65 10.79 17.75
CA ALA A 112 7.83 10.26 16.66
C ALA A 112 6.45 9.81 17.15
N ASN A 113 6.38 9.10 18.27
CA ASN A 113 5.13 8.65 18.88
C ASN A 113 4.21 9.83 19.24
N LYS A 114 4.78 10.93 19.79
CA LYS A 114 4.03 12.17 20.07
C LYS A 114 3.47 12.84 18.82
N LYS A 115 4.10 12.65 17.66
CA LYS A 115 3.59 13.17 16.38
C LYS A 115 2.51 12.26 15.83
N LEU A 116 2.73 10.95 15.83
CA LEU A 116 1.74 9.96 15.37
C LEU A 116 0.44 10.01 16.15
N ASP A 117 0.49 10.26 17.47
CA ASP A 117 -0.69 10.43 18.32
C ASP A 117 -1.60 11.60 17.90
N LYS A 118 -1.05 12.58 17.17
CA LYS A 118 -1.79 13.78 16.73
C LYS A 118 -2.41 13.65 15.34
N GLY A 119 -2.15 12.56 14.62
CA GLY A 119 -2.50 12.39 13.21
C GLY A 119 -1.78 13.36 12.29
#